data_AF-A0A957HXW6-F1
#
_entry.id   AF-A0A957HXW6-F1
#
_cell.length_a   1.000
_cell.length_b   1.000
_cell.length_c   1.000
_cell.angle_alpha   90.00
_cell.angle_beta   90.00
_cell.angle_gamma   90.00
#
_symmetry.space_group_name_H-M   'P 1'
#
loop_
_entity.id
_entity.type
_entity.pdbx_description
1 polymer ?
#
loop_
_entity_poly.entity_id
_entity_poly.type
_entity_poly.pdbx_seq_one_letter_code
_entity_poly.pdbx_strand_id
1 'polypeptide(L)'
;MVSSVGIAESQAPRPVSRGLKLQKVFIGIDSLYVVVEYPDRDVFNDWAAGVEDFHDVRLNEGIPYKDKVLRRGLVGYKLSVWDGDARLLITDRVNGALVGTAAEGQGMGLMLQLGPKWLRQYGDKSIKELVLNIYGQLALFGLPHPEKYPIRLNRLDIAIDIPHLAVANFSTDEWRVQWVGHASKMNFHTASRSRDLQGFSIGSSKGAVRFKVYDKVAESKTDNDLRFWYSVWGIEESEEIDVTRFEWSIKCYEAKFAQLQYLTDLSEKNLSRLLNYVVNKWGRLCILQEDTNQSRWPLTPLWAGLQELVAGWTITDELASREYDYHTDLSQPYLNSLVGWVAGAMVRVGLSTDESEPVTIGEVFDFLFSQGLDLSEITKRAGKKWKVASVLAGGH
;
A
#
# COMPACT_ATOMS: atom_id res chain seq x y z
N MET A 1 -36.50 -8.24 50.15
CA MET A 1 -36.40 -7.16 49.15
C MET A 1 -35.13 -7.37 48.38
N VAL A 2 -35.27 -7.83 47.14
CA VAL A 2 -34.16 -8.06 46.20
C VAL A 2 -33.96 -6.77 45.44
N SER A 3 -32.80 -6.11 45.57
CA SER A 3 -32.43 -5.00 44.69
C SER A 3 -31.46 -5.52 43.62
N SER A 4 -31.98 -5.60 42.40
CA SER A 4 -31.24 -5.82 41.17
C SER A 4 -30.39 -4.59 40.85
N VAL A 5 -29.07 -4.72 40.86
CA VAL A 5 -28.15 -3.73 40.30
C VAL A 5 -28.08 -3.98 38.80
N GLY A 6 -28.59 -3.01 38.02
CA GLY A 6 -28.67 -3.05 36.57
C GLY A 6 -27.29 -3.09 35.91
N ILE A 7 -27.17 -3.98 34.94
CA ILE A 7 -26.06 -4.03 33.98
C ILE A 7 -26.15 -2.77 33.12
N ALA A 8 -25.09 -1.96 33.13
CA ALA A 8 -25.00 -0.76 32.30
C ALA A 8 -25.00 -1.15 30.82
N GLU A 9 -25.95 -0.61 30.06
CA GLU A 9 -26.02 -0.74 28.61
C GLU A 9 -24.73 -0.23 27.97
N SER A 10 -24.10 -1.12 27.20
CA SER A 10 -23.04 -0.81 26.25
C SER A 10 -23.53 0.25 25.26
N GLN A 11 -23.11 1.50 25.45
CA GLN A 11 -23.33 2.54 24.44
C GLN A 11 -22.42 2.24 23.26
N ALA A 12 -23.03 1.83 22.14
CA ALA A 12 -22.37 1.77 20.85
C ALA A 12 -21.63 3.09 20.56
N PRO A 13 -20.46 3.05 19.89
CA PRO A 13 -19.68 4.25 19.59
C PRO A 13 -20.54 5.25 18.81
N ARG A 14 -20.77 6.43 19.42
CA ARG A 14 -21.54 7.51 18.80
C ARG A 14 -20.76 8.05 17.60
N PRO A 15 -21.34 8.10 16.39
CA PRO A 15 -20.73 8.81 15.28
C PRO A 15 -20.64 10.30 15.64
N VAL A 16 -19.41 10.82 15.73
CA VAL A 16 -19.17 12.25 15.99
C VAL A 16 -19.27 12.99 14.65
N SER A 17 -20.47 13.45 14.30
CA SER A 17 -20.68 14.37 13.17
C SER A 17 -20.88 15.79 13.71
N ARG A 18 -19.80 16.52 14.01
CA ARG A 18 -19.90 17.97 14.28
C ARG A 18 -18.76 18.73 13.58
N GLY A 19 -19.15 19.57 12.61
CA GLY A 19 -18.35 20.73 12.19
C GLY A 19 -17.51 20.59 10.91
N LEU A 20 -17.69 19.53 10.10
CA LEU A 20 -16.95 19.39 8.85
C LEU A 20 -17.53 20.33 7.78
N LYS A 21 -16.67 21.15 7.16
CA LYS A 21 -17.04 21.96 5.98
C LYS A 21 -17.39 21.03 4.83
N LEU A 22 -18.47 21.34 4.10
CA LEU A 22 -18.88 20.64 2.89
C LEU A 22 -17.72 20.64 1.88
N GLN A 23 -17.16 19.47 1.58
CA GLN A 23 -16.18 19.29 0.52
C GLN A 23 -16.82 18.42 -0.56
N LYS A 24 -17.06 19.01 -1.74
CA LYS A 24 -17.58 18.28 -2.91
C LYS A 24 -16.63 17.21 -3.44
N VAL A 25 -15.39 17.15 -2.96
CA VAL A 25 -14.38 16.18 -3.33
C VAL A 25 -13.58 15.89 -2.07
N PHE A 26 -13.41 14.62 -1.72
CA PHE A 26 -12.54 14.22 -0.61
C PHE A 26 -11.15 13.87 -1.14
N ILE A 27 -10.11 14.42 -0.53
CA ILE A 27 -8.72 14.03 -0.73
C ILE A 27 -8.09 13.89 0.66
N GLY A 28 -7.57 12.71 0.97
CA GLY A 28 -7.00 12.47 2.30
C GLY A 28 -6.40 11.09 2.49
N ILE A 29 -5.93 10.85 3.71
CA ILE A 29 -5.47 9.52 4.14
C ILE A 29 -6.71 8.71 4.50
N ASP A 30 -6.92 7.58 3.81
CA ASP A 30 -8.03 6.66 4.08
C ASP A 30 -7.66 5.64 5.15
N SER A 31 -6.42 5.16 5.15
CA SER A 31 -5.90 4.32 6.23
C SER A 31 -4.40 4.46 6.43
N LEU A 32 -3.96 4.26 7.66
CA LEU A 32 -2.57 4.43 8.07
C LEU A 32 -2.12 3.25 8.93
N TYR A 33 -0.97 2.68 8.59
CA TYR A 33 -0.37 1.54 9.27
C TYR A 33 1.05 1.91 9.65
N VAL A 34 1.32 1.90 10.96
CA VAL A 34 2.64 2.16 11.49
C VAL A 34 3.13 0.98 12.31
N VAL A 35 4.43 0.72 12.29
CA VAL A 35 5.06 -0.36 13.05
C VAL A 35 6.06 0.25 14.03
N VAL A 36 5.78 0.10 15.32
CA VAL A 36 6.69 0.46 16.39
C VAL A 36 7.74 -0.64 16.53
N GLU A 37 9.02 -0.28 16.45
CA GLU A 37 10.15 -1.18 16.70
C GLU A 37 10.32 -1.42 18.21
N TYR A 38 9.32 -2.06 18.80
CA TYR A 38 9.23 -2.28 20.22
C TYR A 38 9.95 -3.59 20.63
N PRO A 39 10.91 -3.55 21.56
CA PRO A 39 11.70 -4.73 21.90
C PRO A 39 11.06 -5.62 22.96
N ASP A 40 10.09 -5.12 23.73
CA ASP A 40 9.60 -5.74 24.95
C ASP A 40 8.26 -6.46 24.77
N ARG A 41 8.01 -7.45 25.64
CA ARG A 41 6.80 -8.30 25.62
C ARG A 41 5.69 -7.83 26.55
N ASP A 42 5.95 -6.85 27.40
CA ASP A 42 5.03 -6.34 28.41
C ASP A 42 3.69 -5.89 27.82
N VAL A 43 3.67 -5.11 26.74
CA VAL A 43 2.42 -4.71 26.06
C VAL A 43 1.65 -5.95 25.58
N PHE A 44 2.34 -6.94 25.01
CA PHE A 44 1.69 -8.20 24.60
C PHE A 44 1.12 -8.95 25.81
N ASN A 45 1.89 -9.09 26.88
CA ASN A 45 1.50 -9.82 28.07
C ASN A 45 0.28 -9.19 28.76
N ASP A 46 0.20 -7.86 28.82
CA ASP A 46 -0.93 -7.15 29.46
C ASP A 46 -2.27 -7.40 28.75
N TRP A 47 -2.26 -7.38 27.43
CA TRP A 47 -3.45 -7.67 26.62
C TRP A 47 -3.74 -9.17 26.52
N ALA A 48 -2.70 -10.01 26.46
CA ALA A 48 -2.83 -11.47 26.45
C ALA A 48 -3.47 -12.01 27.74
N ALA A 49 -3.36 -11.31 28.87
CA ALA A 49 -4.04 -11.67 30.11
C ALA A 49 -5.58 -11.68 29.98
N GLY A 50 -6.14 -11.01 28.97
CA GLY A 50 -7.57 -11.06 28.63
C GLY A 50 -7.99 -12.29 27.80
N VAL A 51 -7.06 -13.20 27.48
CA VAL A 51 -7.28 -14.36 26.61
C VAL A 51 -6.79 -15.63 27.30
N GLU A 52 -7.71 -16.52 27.67
CA GLU A 52 -7.37 -17.82 28.27
C GLU A 52 -6.74 -18.78 27.24
N ASP A 53 -7.28 -18.80 26.02
CA ASP A 53 -6.81 -19.62 24.91
C ASP A 53 -6.80 -18.83 23.59
N PHE A 54 -5.64 -18.74 22.94
CA PHE A 54 -5.50 -18.06 21.64
C PHE A 54 -6.21 -18.80 20.49
N HIS A 55 -6.64 -20.04 20.71
CA HIS A 55 -7.47 -20.80 19.77
C HIS A 55 -8.97 -20.56 19.96
N ASP A 56 -9.38 -19.81 20.99
CA ASP A 56 -10.79 -19.49 21.25
C ASP A 56 -11.44 -18.86 20.01
N VAL A 57 -12.56 -19.45 19.59
CA VAL A 57 -13.34 -19.01 18.42
C VAL A 57 -13.98 -17.64 18.64
N ARG A 58 -14.22 -17.24 19.90
CA ARG A 58 -14.75 -15.92 20.27
C ARG A 58 -13.82 -14.78 19.86
N LEU A 59 -12.52 -15.05 19.69
CA LEU A 59 -11.58 -14.06 19.14
C LEU A 59 -11.90 -13.66 17.70
N ASN A 60 -12.71 -14.41 16.96
CA ASN A 60 -13.18 -13.99 15.63
C ASN A 60 -14.29 -12.92 15.73
N GLU A 61 -15.09 -12.98 16.80
CA GLU A 61 -16.22 -12.07 17.03
C GLU A 61 -15.78 -10.83 17.83
N GLY A 62 -14.95 -11.04 18.85
CA GLY A 62 -14.43 -10.03 19.76
C GLY A 62 -14.72 -10.34 21.22
N ILE A 63 -13.70 -10.23 22.07
CA ILE A 63 -13.81 -10.41 23.53
C ILE A 63 -13.62 -9.04 24.20
N PRO A 64 -14.61 -8.49 24.91
CA PRO A 64 -14.43 -7.25 25.66
C PRO A 64 -13.39 -7.40 26.78
N TYR A 65 -12.42 -6.49 26.86
CA TYR A 65 -11.38 -6.48 27.90
C TYR A 65 -10.81 -5.07 28.08
N LYS A 66 -10.75 -4.59 29.34
CA LYS A 66 -10.28 -3.23 29.71
C LYS A 66 -10.82 -2.14 28.77
N ASP A 67 -12.14 -2.08 28.57
CA ASP A 67 -12.84 -1.15 27.66
C ASP A 67 -12.59 -1.30 26.14
N LYS A 68 -11.71 -2.23 25.75
CA LYS A 68 -11.40 -2.56 24.35
C LYS A 68 -12.01 -3.89 23.92
N VAL A 69 -11.84 -4.23 22.65
CA VAL A 69 -12.24 -5.53 22.10
C VAL A 69 -11.01 -6.28 21.59
N LEU A 70 -10.78 -7.47 22.13
CA LEU A 70 -9.72 -8.38 21.70
C LEU A 70 -10.21 -9.28 20.58
N ARG A 71 -9.44 -9.34 19.50
CA ARG A 71 -9.69 -10.20 18.34
C ARG A 71 -8.44 -10.96 17.95
N ARG A 72 -8.62 -12.00 17.13
CA ARG A 72 -7.52 -12.75 16.54
C ARG A 72 -6.63 -11.80 15.73
N GLY A 73 -5.32 -11.92 15.92
CA GLY A 73 -4.34 -11.16 15.15
C GLY A 73 -4.30 -11.57 13.68
N LEU A 74 -3.53 -10.85 12.88
CA LEU A 74 -3.37 -11.06 11.44
C LEU A 74 -1.88 -10.95 11.06
N VAL A 75 -1.48 -11.55 9.93
CA VAL A 75 -0.13 -11.37 9.34
C VAL A 75 1.00 -11.68 10.34
N GLY A 76 0.88 -12.76 11.12
CA GLY A 76 1.89 -13.18 12.11
C GLY A 76 1.74 -12.56 13.49
N TYR A 77 0.85 -11.57 13.67
CA TYR A 77 0.45 -11.10 14.99
C TYR A 77 -0.55 -12.07 15.62
N LYS A 78 -0.45 -12.28 16.94
CA LYS A 78 -1.29 -13.22 17.69
C LYS A 78 -2.62 -12.61 18.10
N LEU A 79 -2.61 -11.33 18.48
CA LEU A 79 -3.78 -10.61 18.97
C LEU A 79 -3.95 -9.27 18.26
N SER A 80 -5.19 -8.80 18.16
CA SER A 80 -5.58 -7.47 17.71
C SER A 80 -6.46 -6.82 18.76
N VAL A 81 -6.05 -5.68 19.30
CA VAL A 81 -6.77 -4.89 20.30
C VAL A 81 -7.48 -3.74 19.58
N TRP A 82 -8.80 -3.65 19.71
CA TRP A 82 -9.62 -2.68 18.98
C TRP A 82 -10.13 -1.58 19.90
N ASP A 83 -9.96 -0.34 19.45
CA ASP A 83 -10.50 0.88 20.03
C ASP A 83 -11.27 1.63 18.94
N GLY A 84 -12.51 1.20 18.70
CA GLY A 84 -13.29 1.65 17.55
C GLY A 84 -12.61 1.29 16.23
N ASP A 85 -12.17 2.31 15.50
CA ASP A 85 -11.52 2.20 14.18
C ASP A 85 -9.98 2.30 14.23
N ALA A 86 -9.42 2.30 15.44
CA ALA A 86 -8.00 2.04 15.68
C ALA A 86 -7.79 0.62 16.17
N ARG A 87 -6.75 -0.06 15.67
CA ARG A 87 -6.38 -1.40 16.11
C ARG A 87 -4.87 -1.56 16.31
N LEU A 88 -4.48 -2.11 17.45
CA LEU A 88 -3.11 -2.52 17.73
C LEU A 88 -2.96 -4.02 17.51
N LEU A 89 -2.08 -4.43 16.61
CA LEU A 89 -1.70 -5.82 16.43
C LEU A 89 -0.41 -6.10 17.20
N ILE A 90 -0.44 -7.17 18.01
CA ILE A 90 0.61 -7.49 18.97
C ILE A 90 0.97 -8.99 18.93
N THR A 91 2.20 -9.29 19.29
CA THR A 91 2.77 -10.63 19.30
C THR A 91 3.86 -10.74 20.36
N ASP A 92 4.16 -11.95 20.81
CA ASP A 92 5.30 -12.22 21.69
C ASP A 92 6.64 -12.30 20.93
N ARG A 93 6.59 -12.32 19.59
CA ARG A 93 7.77 -12.29 18.71
C ARG A 93 8.35 -10.86 18.60
N VAL A 94 8.97 -10.39 19.68
CA VAL A 94 9.66 -9.08 19.77
C VAL A 94 11.17 -9.28 19.89
N ASN A 95 11.97 -8.26 19.59
CA ASN A 95 13.43 -8.39 19.53
C ASN A 95 14.05 -8.90 20.83
N GLY A 96 13.61 -8.41 22.00
CA GLY A 96 14.11 -8.88 23.29
C GLY A 96 13.83 -10.36 23.56
N ALA A 97 12.76 -10.92 22.98
CA ALA A 97 12.42 -12.33 23.12
C ALA A 97 13.19 -13.25 22.15
N LEU A 98 13.87 -12.68 21.16
CA LEU A 98 14.57 -13.42 20.10
C LEU A 98 16.09 -13.41 20.26
N VAL A 99 16.62 -12.72 21.27
CA VAL A 99 18.06 -12.68 21.56
C VAL A 99 18.60 -14.11 21.75
N GLY A 100 19.69 -14.44 21.05
CA GLY A 100 20.32 -15.76 21.11
C GLY A 100 19.57 -16.85 20.31
N THR A 101 18.53 -16.50 19.56
CA THR A 101 17.82 -17.42 18.66
C THR A 101 18.26 -17.22 17.21
N ALA A 102 17.99 -18.18 16.33
CA ALA A 102 18.21 -18.02 14.89
C ALA A 102 17.35 -16.91 14.24
N ALA A 103 16.36 -16.38 14.97
CA ALA A 103 15.48 -15.31 14.55
C ALA A 103 15.81 -13.96 15.22
N GLU A 104 16.98 -13.82 15.85
CA GLU A 104 17.44 -12.55 16.43
C GLU A 104 17.37 -11.42 15.38
N GLY A 105 16.90 -10.24 15.81
CA GLY A 105 16.66 -9.08 14.93
C GLY A 105 15.42 -9.19 14.03
N GLN A 106 14.69 -10.30 14.06
CA GLN A 106 13.45 -10.50 13.29
C GLN A 106 12.18 -10.29 14.13
N GLY A 107 12.26 -9.42 15.15
CA GLY A 107 11.10 -9.02 15.95
C GLY A 107 10.10 -8.24 15.11
N MET A 108 8.81 -8.50 15.32
CA MET A 108 7.73 -7.85 14.57
C MET A 108 7.34 -6.50 15.19
N GLY A 109 7.59 -6.32 16.48
CA GLY A 109 7.20 -5.12 17.23
C GLY A 109 5.69 -5.02 17.43
N LEU A 110 5.15 -3.80 17.40
CA LEU A 110 3.72 -3.53 17.49
C LEU A 110 3.25 -2.86 16.19
N MET A 111 2.13 -3.27 15.62
CA MET A 111 1.55 -2.59 14.45
C MET A 111 0.27 -1.87 14.83
N LEU A 112 0.26 -0.55 14.74
CA LEU A 112 -0.96 0.25 14.85
C LEU A 112 -1.54 0.46 13.46
N GLN A 113 -2.83 0.17 13.32
CA GLN A 113 -3.59 0.50 12.14
C GLN A 113 -4.75 1.42 12.50
N LEU A 114 -4.93 2.45 11.68
CA LEU A 114 -5.95 3.47 11.82
C LEU A 114 -6.81 3.47 10.56
N GLY A 115 -8.10 3.27 10.72
CA GLY A 115 -9.08 3.36 9.65
C GLY A 115 -9.59 4.79 9.41
N PRO A 116 -10.47 4.96 8.41
CA PRO A 116 -10.93 6.26 7.96
C PRO A 116 -11.74 7.02 9.01
N LYS A 117 -12.49 6.33 9.88
CA LYS A 117 -13.31 6.99 10.92
C LYS A 117 -12.40 7.59 12.00
N TRP A 118 -11.36 6.85 12.40
CA TRP A 118 -10.37 7.37 13.35
C TRP A 118 -9.60 8.54 12.73
N LEU A 119 -9.15 8.41 11.48
CA LEU A 119 -8.41 9.47 10.78
C LEU A 119 -9.26 10.72 10.60
N ARG A 120 -10.56 10.60 10.31
CA ARG A 120 -11.45 11.76 10.25
C ARG A 120 -11.59 12.46 11.60
N GLN A 121 -11.74 11.67 12.66
CA GLN A 121 -11.99 12.20 14.00
C GLN A 121 -10.73 12.85 14.60
N TYR A 122 -9.54 12.30 14.34
CA TYR A 122 -8.30 12.65 15.04
C TYR A 122 -7.16 13.09 14.11
N GLY A 123 -7.25 12.88 12.80
CA GLY A 123 -6.15 13.13 11.85
C GLY A 123 -6.31 14.36 10.96
N ASP A 124 -7.52 14.87 10.78
CA ASP A 124 -7.81 15.85 9.72
C ASP A 124 -7.33 17.28 9.95
N LYS A 125 -6.98 17.64 11.19
CA LYS A 125 -6.68 19.04 11.52
C LYS A 125 -5.32 19.49 10.99
N SER A 126 -4.29 18.68 11.18
CA SER A 126 -2.95 18.87 10.63
C SER A 126 -2.14 17.59 10.78
N ILE A 127 -1.08 17.43 9.97
CA ILE A 127 -0.18 16.28 10.11
C ILE A 127 0.52 16.25 11.48
N LYS A 128 0.85 17.41 12.04
CA LYS A 128 1.44 17.49 13.38
C LYS A 128 0.50 16.93 14.46
N GLU A 129 -0.77 17.31 14.40
CA GLU A 129 -1.78 16.79 15.34
C GLU A 129 -2.05 15.30 15.11
N LEU A 130 -2.08 14.83 13.85
CA LEU A 130 -2.17 13.41 13.53
C LEU A 130 -1.05 12.62 14.22
N VAL A 131 0.21 13.06 14.12
CA VAL A 131 1.34 12.38 14.78
C VAL A 131 1.17 12.36 16.31
N LEU A 132 0.75 13.48 16.91
CA LEU A 132 0.49 13.53 18.36
C LEU A 132 -0.64 12.58 18.79
N ASN A 133 -1.71 12.50 18.00
CA ASN A 133 -2.83 11.62 18.29
C ASN A 133 -2.46 10.15 18.09
N ILE A 134 -1.55 9.82 17.17
CA ILE A 134 -0.97 8.48 17.04
C ILE A 134 -0.21 8.09 18.31
N TYR A 135 0.62 8.98 18.85
CA TYR A 135 1.29 8.74 20.13
C TYR A 135 0.28 8.57 21.27
N GLY A 136 -0.74 9.42 21.33
CA GLY A 136 -1.84 9.28 22.30
C GLY A 136 -2.53 7.92 22.20
N GLN A 137 -2.85 7.46 20.99
CA GLN A 137 -3.49 6.17 20.76
C GLN A 137 -2.60 4.99 21.15
N LEU A 138 -1.29 5.06 20.88
CA LEU A 138 -0.33 4.04 21.34
C LEU A 138 -0.24 3.99 22.87
N ALA A 139 -0.27 5.15 23.53
CA ALA A 139 -0.30 5.23 24.99
C ALA A 139 -1.59 4.63 25.58
N LEU A 140 -2.74 4.86 24.94
CA LEU A 140 -4.01 4.21 25.32
C LEU A 140 -3.97 2.69 25.16
N PHE A 141 -3.17 2.17 24.23
CA PHE A 141 -2.91 0.73 24.11
C PHE A 141 -1.81 0.21 25.04
N GLY A 142 -1.30 1.02 25.97
CA GLY A 142 -0.36 0.58 26.99
C GLY A 142 1.12 0.83 26.67
N LEU A 143 1.45 1.59 25.61
CA LEU A 143 2.83 2.03 25.34
C LEU A 143 3.03 3.48 25.81
N PRO A 144 3.50 3.76 27.04
CA PRO A 144 3.42 5.09 27.65
C PRO A 144 4.32 6.16 27.00
N HIS A 145 5.40 5.75 26.34
CA HIS A 145 6.39 6.64 25.72
C HIS A 145 6.72 6.20 24.28
N PRO A 146 5.73 6.21 23.37
CA PRO A 146 5.91 5.68 22.02
C PRO A 146 6.94 6.47 21.21
N GLU A 147 7.14 7.75 21.52
CA GLU A 147 8.10 8.65 20.87
C GLU A 147 9.57 8.24 21.05
N LYS A 148 9.86 7.34 22.01
CA LYS A 148 11.23 6.84 22.25
C LYS A 148 11.65 5.74 21.27
N TYR A 149 10.71 5.19 20.51
CA TYR A 149 10.95 4.08 19.60
C TYR A 149 10.87 4.53 18.15
N PRO A 150 11.67 3.95 17.25
CA PRO A 150 11.45 4.11 15.82
C PRO A 150 10.05 3.60 15.44
N ILE A 151 9.28 4.45 14.76
CA ILE A 151 7.95 4.09 14.26
C ILE A 151 7.99 4.16 12.73
N ARG A 152 7.98 2.99 12.09
CA ARG A 152 8.02 2.85 10.64
C ARG A 152 6.66 3.18 10.04
N LEU A 153 6.65 3.98 8.98
CA LEU A 153 5.49 4.22 8.13
C LEU A 153 5.33 3.03 7.18
N ASN A 154 4.65 1.99 7.65
CA ASN A 154 4.60 0.71 6.94
C ASN A 154 3.68 0.77 5.71
N ARG A 155 2.47 1.31 5.87
CA ARG A 155 1.52 1.53 4.78
C ARG A 155 0.68 2.77 5.00
N LEU A 156 0.46 3.53 3.93
CA LEU A 156 -0.40 4.71 3.89
C LEU A 156 -1.27 4.60 2.64
N ASP A 157 -2.59 4.65 2.82
CA ASP A 157 -3.54 4.65 1.73
C ASP A 157 -4.07 6.07 1.53
N ILE A 158 -3.85 6.65 0.35
CA ILE A 158 -4.40 7.97 -0.03
C ILE A 158 -5.60 7.74 -0.93
N ALA A 159 -6.70 8.42 -0.67
CA ALA A 159 -7.91 8.35 -1.46
C ALA A 159 -8.33 9.71 -2.02
N ILE A 160 -8.91 9.67 -3.20
CA ILE A 160 -9.64 10.77 -3.84
C ILE A 160 -11.04 10.26 -4.17
N ASP A 161 -12.07 10.91 -3.63
CA ASP A 161 -13.47 10.60 -3.97
C ASP A 161 -14.02 11.65 -4.92
N ILE A 162 -14.55 11.18 -6.05
CA ILE A 162 -15.20 12.02 -7.06
C ILE A 162 -16.70 11.73 -7.06
N PRO A 163 -17.52 12.64 -6.50
CA PRO A 163 -18.97 12.52 -6.56
C PRO A 163 -19.52 12.72 -7.97
N HIS A 164 -20.68 12.13 -8.22
CA HIS A 164 -21.34 12.06 -9.53
C HIS A 164 -20.49 11.36 -10.63
N LEU A 165 -19.53 10.53 -10.23
CA LEU A 165 -18.76 9.69 -11.13
C LEU A 165 -19.08 8.23 -10.84
N ALA A 166 -19.71 7.55 -11.80
CA ALA A 166 -20.04 6.14 -11.69
C ALA A 166 -18.95 5.25 -12.32
N VAL A 167 -18.40 4.32 -11.54
CA VAL A 167 -17.42 3.33 -12.04
C VAL A 167 -18.02 2.46 -13.14
N ALA A 168 -19.33 2.21 -13.10
CA ALA A 168 -20.03 1.44 -14.13
C ALA A 168 -19.88 2.02 -15.54
N ASN A 169 -19.57 3.32 -15.66
CA ASN A 169 -19.37 3.99 -16.95
C ASN A 169 -17.94 3.81 -17.52
N PHE A 170 -17.02 3.20 -16.77
CA PHE A 170 -15.66 3.00 -17.24
C PHE A 170 -15.54 1.80 -18.18
N SER A 171 -14.85 1.99 -19.31
CA SER A 171 -14.52 0.91 -20.23
C SER A 171 -13.32 0.12 -19.73
N THR A 172 -13.50 -1.18 -19.48
CA THR A 172 -12.39 -2.05 -19.08
C THR A 172 -11.31 -2.16 -20.17
N ASP A 173 -11.70 -2.07 -21.43
CA ASP A 173 -10.77 -2.15 -22.57
C ASP A 173 -9.93 -0.88 -22.69
N GLU A 174 -10.54 0.29 -22.48
CA GLU A 174 -9.79 1.55 -22.40
C GLU A 174 -8.75 1.45 -21.30
N TRP A 175 -9.14 1.11 -20.07
CA TRP A 175 -8.20 1.00 -18.96
C TRP A 175 -7.06 0.01 -19.21
N ARG A 176 -7.31 -1.11 -19.91
CA ARG A 176 -6.26 -2.08 -20.26
C ARG A 176 -5.24 -1.53 -21.24
N VAL A 177 -5.68 -0.78 -22.25
CA VAL A 177 -4.83 -0.33 -23.35
C VAL A 177 -4.19 1.03 -23.07
N GLN A 178 -4.90 1.90 -22.35
CA GLN A 178 -4.57 3.31 -22.15
C GLN A 178 -3.81 3.60 -20.86
N TRP A 179 -3.72 2.62 -19.96
CA TRP A 179 -2.94 2.79 -18.74
C TRP A 179 -1.45 2.70 -19.00
N VAL A 180 -0.73 3.75 -18.59
CA VAL A 180 0.72 3.87 -18.70
C VAL A 180 1.30 4.06 -17.30
N GLY A 181 2.11 3.12 -16.82
CA GLY A 181 2.67 3.21 -15.47
C GLY A 181 3.63 2.09 -15.10
N HIS A 182 4.09 2.11 -13.85
CA HIS A 182 5.04 1.12 -13.31
C HIS A 182 4.43 -0.28 -13.10
N ALA A 183 3.11 -0.41 -13.14
CA ALA A 183 2.40 -1.68 -12.99
C ALA A 183 1.41 -1.89 -14.13
N SER A 184 1.37 -3.10 -14.68
CA SER A 184 0.50 -3.50 -15.80
C SER A 184 -0.56 -4.54 -15.40
N LYS A 185 -0.36 -5.26 -14.29
CA LYS A 185 -1.34 -6.27 -13.84
C LYS A 185 -2.62 -5.57 -13.36
N MET A 186 -3.73 -5.85 -14.03
CA MET A 186 -5.05 -5.35 -13.67
C MET A 186 -6.02 -6.49 -13.30
N ASN A 187 -6.85 -6.26 -12.28
CA ASN A 187 -7.94 -7.16 -11.91
C ASN A 187 -9.23 -6.36 -11.82
N PHE A 188 -10.24 -6.73 -12.61
CA PHE A 188 -11.56 -6.09 -12.64
C PHE A 188 -12.55 -6.90 -11.81
N HIS A 189 -13.45 -6.21 -11.13
CA HIS A 189 -14.46 -6.76 -10.24
C HIS A 189 -15.84 -6.28 -10.68
N THR A 190 -16.76 -7.22 -10.91
CA THR A 190 -18.12 -6.92 -11.35
C THR A 190 -19.14 -7.38 -10.33
N ALA A 191 -20.28 -6.69 -10.29
CA ALA A 191 -21.42 -7.10 -9.48
C ALA A 191 -21.89 -8.49 -9.94
N SER A 192 -22.12 -9.39 -8.97
CA SER A 192 -22.50 -10.78 -9.28
C SER A 192 -23.80 -10.90 -10.06
N ARG A 193 -24.76 -9.99 -9.83
CA ARG A 193 -26.08 -9.99 -10.46
C ARG A 193 -26.14 -9.19 -11.76
N SER A 194 -25.77 -7.92 -11.75
CA SER A 194 -25.91 -7.05 -12.93
C SER A 194 -24.75 -7.16 -13.91
N ARG A 195 -23.60 -7.71 -13.48
CA ARG A 195 -22.33 -7.74 -14.23
C ARG A 195 -21.70 -6.38 -14.45
N ASP A 196 -22.26 -5.30 -13.90
CA ASP A 196 -21.68 -3.97 -13.96
C ASP A 196 -20.33 -3.93 -13.25
N LEU A 197 -19.43 -3.09 -13.75
CA LEU A 197 -18.13 -2.86 -13.13
C LEU A 197 -18.32 -2.15 -11.78
N GLN A 198 -17.87 -2.79 -10.71
CA GLN A 198 -17.85 -2.21 -9.36
C GLN A 198 -16.49 -1.62 -9.01
N GLY A 199 -15.44 -2.07 -9.69
CA GLY A 199 -14.10 -1.55 -9.49
C GLY A 199 -13.02 -2.41 -10.11
N PHE A 200 -11.80 -1.94 -10.01
CA PHE A 200 -10.62 -2.67 -10.44
C PHE A 200 -9.41 -2.26 -9.61
N SER A 201 -8.34 -3.06 -9.71
CA SER A 201 -7.06 -2.74 -9.11
C SER A 201 -5.92 -2.93 -10.09
N ILE A 202 -4.92 -2.07 -9.98
CA ILE A 202 -3.69 -2.09 -10.75
C ILE A 202 -2.51 -2.30 -9.81
N GLY A 203 -1.65 -3.27 -10.14
CA GLY A 203 -0.54 -3.70 -9.31
C GLY A 203 -0.90 -4.86 -8.37
N SER A 204 0.03 -5.17 -7.46
CA SER A 204 -0.06 -6.31 -6.53
C SER A 204 -0.15 -5.82 -5.10
N SER A 205 -0.84 -6.57 -4.23
CA SER A 205 -0.83 -6.32 -2.77
C SER A 205 0.57 -6.42 -2.15
N LYS A 206 1.51 -7.10 -2.82
CA LYS A 206 2.92 -7.17 -2.42
C LYS A 206 3.75 -6.01 -2.97
N GLY A 207 3.25 -5.25 -3.93
CA GLY A 207 3.98 -4.16 -4.57
C GLY A 207 4.16 -2.94 -3.67
N ALA A 208 5.09 -2.06 -4.06
CA ALA A 208 5.35 -0.79 -3.38
C ALA A 208 4.14 0.15 -3.38
N VAL A 209 3.40 0.18 -4.49
CA VAL A 209 2.14 0.90 -4.65
C VAL A 209 1.15 -0.02 -5.34
N ARG A 210 -0.09 -0.01 -4.85
CA ARG A 210 -1.25 -0.63 -5.49
C ARG A 210 -2.33 0.42 -5.65
N PHE A 211 -2.92 0.48 -6.82
CA PHE A 211 -4.01 1.41 -7.12
C PHE A 211 -5.33 0.66 -7.20
N LYS A 212 -6.40 1.25 -6.65
CA LYS A 212 -7.76 0.76 -6.72
C LYS A 212 -8.67 1.88 -7.21
N VAL A 213 -9.63 1.51 -8.04
CA VAL A 213 -10.73 2.38 -8.45
C VAL A 213 -12.01 1.62 -8.20
N TYR A 214 -12.94 2.16 -7.42
CA TYR A 214 -14.15 1.43 -7.04
C TYR A 214 -15.31 2.34 -6.69
N ASP A 215 -16.52 1.78 -6.80
CA ASP A 215 -17.75 2.37 -6.34
C ASP A 215 -17.76 2.37 -4.81
N LYS A 216 -17.51 3.56 -4.24
CA LYS A 216 -17.44 3.72 -2.79
C LYS A 216 -18.80 3.65 -2.14
N VAL A 217 -19.87 4.05 -2.83
CA VAL A 217 -21.24 3.96 -2.31
C VAL A 217 -21.66 2.49 -2.13
N ALA A 218 -21.39 1.65 -3.12
CA ALA A 218 -21.67 0.21 -3.04
C ALA A 218 -20.84 -0.48 -1.95
N GLU A 219 -19.56 -0.13 -1.82
CA GLU A 219 -18.71 -0.65 -0.74
C GLU A 219 -19.21 -0.21 0.64
N SER A 220 -19.58 1.06 0.80
CA SER A 220 -20.01 1.58 2.11
C SER A 220 -21.39 1.10 2.54
N LYS A 221 -22.24 0.71 1.58
CA LYS A 221 -23.48 -0.04 1.86
C LYS A 221 -23.19 -1.43 2.39
N THR A 222 -22.16 -2.09 1.86
CA THR A 222 -21.74 -3.44 2.27
C THR A 222 -21.14 -3.41 3.68
N ASP A 223 -20.33 -2.39 3.97
CA ASP A 223 -19.65 -2.23 5.26
C ASP A 223 -20.52 -1.53 6.33
N ASN A 224 -21.78 -1.21 5.96
CA ASN A 224 -22.75 -0.55 6.82
C ASN A 224 -22.23 0.76 7.43
N ASP A 225 -21.52 1.56 6.64
CA ASP A 225 -20.93 2.84 7.05
C ASP A 225 -21.26 4.01 6.10
N LEU A 226 -22.19 3.82 5.16
CA LEU A 226 -22.61 4.86 4.20
C LEU A 226 -22.96 6.20 4.87
N ARG A 227 -23.61 6.18 6.03
CA ARG A 227 -23.94 7.38 6.79
C ARG A 227 -22.72 8.21 7.20
N PHE A 228 -21.62 7.54 7.55
CA PHE A 228 -20.35 8.21 7.82
C PHE A 228 -19.84 8.88 6.54
N TRP A 229 -19.86 8.18 5.41
CA TRP A 229 -19.37 8.73 4.13
C TRP A 229 -20.21 9.88 3.58
N TYR A 230 -21.54 9.89 3.77
CA TYR A 230 -22.35 11.08 3.47
C TYR A 230 -21.86 12.32 4.22
N SER A 231 -21.48 12.17 5.50
CA SER A 231 -20.91 13.29 6.26
C SER A 231 -19.52 13.70 5.78
N VAL A 232 -18.75 12.78 5.21
CA VAL A 232 -17.43 13.06 4.62
C VAL A 232 -17.58 13.85 3.33
N TRP A 233 -18.50 13.44 2.46
CA TRP A 233 -18.78 14.09 1.17
C TRP A 233 -19.58 15.38 1.30
N GLY A 234 -20.15 15.65 2.47
CA GLY A 234 -21.02 16.81 2.67
C GLY A 234 -22.29 16.69 1.83
N ILE A 235 -22.91 15.52 1.83
CA ILE A 235 -24.10 15.20 1.05
C ILE A 235 -25.19 14.77 2.02
N GLU A 236 -26.43 15.17 1.72
CA GLU A 236 -27.59 14.77 2.51
C GLU A 236 -27.86 13.26 2.36
N GLU A 237 -28.24 12.59 3.45
CA GLU A 237 -28.48 11.12 3.43
C GLU A 237 -29.61 10.70 2.46
N SER A 238 -30.48 11.64 2.07
CA SER A 238 -31.56 11.40 1.11
C SER A 238 -31.12 11.50 -0.36
N GLU A 239 -29.91 11.99 -0.64
CA GLU A 239 -29.43 12.16 -2.00
C GLU A 239 -28.87 10.84 -2.56
N GLU A 240 -29.41 10.42 -3.71
CA GLU A 240 -28.82 9.32 -4.49
C GLU A 240 -27.67 9.88 -5.33
N ILE A 241 -26.47 9.36 -5.07
CA ILE A 241 -25.26 9.78 -5.74
C ILE A 241 -24.34 8.59 -6.00
N ASP A 242 -23.58 8.68 -7.10
CA ASP A 242 -22.44 7.82 -7.38
C ASP A 242 -21.15 8.46 -6.88
N VAL A 243 -20.32 7.71 -6.18
CA VAL A 243 -18.99 8.18 -5.77
C VAL A 243 -17.95 7.15 -6.20
N THR A 244 -17.08 7.56 -7.11
CA THR A 244 -15.89 6.78 -7.48
C THR A 244 -14.74 7.18 -6.59
N ARG A 245 -14.14 6.19 -5.92
CA ARG A 245 -12.89 6.37 -5.18
C ARG A 245 -11.70 5.93 -6.01
N PHE A 246 -10.68 6.78 -6.08
CA PHE A 246 -9.34 6.48 -6.55
C PHE A 246 -8.42 6.36 -5.33
N GLU A 247 -7.90 5.16 -5.06
CA GLU A 247 -7.13 4.89 -3.85
C GLU A 247 -5.76 4.29 -4.18
N TRP A 248 -4.70 4.90 -3.65
CA TRP A 248 -3.34 4.39 -3.73
C TRP A 248 -2.91 3.87 -2.38
N SER A 249 -2.68 2.56 -2.31
CA SER A 249 -2.08 1.90 -1.17
C SER A 249 -0.57 1.85 -1.32
N ILE A 250 0.15 2.49 -0.41
CA ILE A 250 1.57 2.79 -0.55
C ILE A 250 2.33 2.21 0.64
N LYS A 251 3.32 1.36 0.38
CA LYS A 251 4.17 0.79 1.42
C LYS A 251 5.44 1.61 1.63
N CYS A 252 5.34 2.71 2.38
CA CYS A 252 6.36 3.76 2.37
C CYS A 252 7.75 3.25 2.81
N TYR A 253 7.82 2.51 3.93
CA TYR A 253 9.05 1.91 4.45
C TYR A 253 9.62 0.83 3.51
N GLU A 254 8.82 -0.18 3.12
CA GLU A 254 9.28 -1.29 2.25
C GLU A 254 9.74 -0.78 0.88
N ALA A 255 9.07 0.24 0.34
CA ALA A 255 9.41 0.84 -0.95
C ALA A 255 10.58 1.83 -0.88
N LYS A 256 11.12 2.09 0.32
CA LYS A 256 12.21 3.03 0.61
C LYS A 256 11.93 4.44 0.08
N PHE A 257 10.75 5.00 0.32
CA PHE A 257 10.51 6.40 -0.05
C PHE A 257 11.33 7.34 0.84
N ALA A 258 12.22 8.12 0.25
CA ALA A 258 13.08 9.06 0.97
C ALA A 258 12.21 10.01 1.81
N GLN A 259 12.56 10.19 3.09
CA GLN A 259 11.83 11.07 4.02
C GLN A 259 10.34 10.70 4.18
N LEU A 260 10.01 9.41 4.04
CA LEU A 260 8.68 8.85 4.28
C LEU A 260 8.79 7.43 4.89
N GLN A 261 9.92 7.11 5.52
CA GLN A 261 10.14 5.77 6.08
C GLN A 261 9.65 5.69 7.54
N TYR A 262 9.71 6.81 8.26
CA TYR A 262 9.31 6.88 9.66
C TYR A 262 8.17 7.88 9.88
N LEU A 263 7.43 7.69 10.98
CA LEU A 263 6.33 8.58 11.36
C LEU A 263 6.80 10.02 11.55
N THR A 264 8.03 10.21 12.03
CA THR A 264 8.66 11.54 12.18
C THR A 264 8.87 12.25 10.84
N ASP A 265 8.92 11.50 9.74
CA ASP A 265 9.07 12.07 8.40
C ASP A 265 7.72 12.52 7.80
N LEU A 266 6.60 12.08 8.40
CA LEU A 266 5.27 12.43 7.91
C LEU A 266 5.04 13.93 8.13
N SER A 267 4.92 14.66 7.02
CA SER A 267 4.67 16.09 6.96
C SER A 267 3.72 16.41 5.82
N GLU A 268 3.09 17.59 5.84
CA GLU A 268 2.23 18.05 4.73
C GLU A 268 2.99 18.09 3.40
N LYS A 269 4.26 18.51 3.45
CA LYS A 269 5.14 18.51 2.27
C LYS A 269 5.38 17.10 1.75
N ASN A 270 5.73 16.15 2.62
CA ASN A 270 6.03 14.79 2.18
C ASN A 270 4.77 14.03 1.73
N LEU A 271 3.61 14.27 2.34
CA LEU A 271 2.34 13.76 1.86
C LEU A 271 1.99 14.32 0.48
N SER A 272 2.18 15.63 0.26
CA SER A 272 2.00 16.27 -1.05
C SER A 272 2.92 15.65 -2.11
N ARG A 273 4.20 15.46 -1.78
CA ARG A 273 5.18 14.81 -2.66
C ARG A 273 4.75 13.39 -3.04
N LEU A 274 4.20 12.65 -2.08
CA LEU A 274 3.73 11.29 -2.31
C LEU A 274 2.51 11.26 -3.21
N LEU A 275 1.53 12.14 -2.97
CA LEU A 275 0.34 12.27 -3.79
C LEU A 275 0.70 12.66 -5.24
N ASN A 276 1.58 13.64 -5.41
CA ASN A 276 2.09 14.01 -6.73
C ASN A 276 2.81 12.85 -7.41
N TYR A 277 3.63 12.08 -6.67
CA TYR A 277 4.30 10.92 -7.23
C TYR A 277 3.29 9.91 -7.79
N VAL A 278 2.26 9.55 -7.02
CA VAL A 278 1.32 8.50 -7.43
C VAL A 278 0.41 8.92 -8.58
N VAL A 279 0.05 10.21 -8.68
CA VAL A 279 -0.86 10.75 -9.72
C VAL A 279 -0.12 11.20 -10.99
N ASN A 280 1.10 11.74 -10.86
CA ASN A 280 1.84 12.31 -11.99
C ASN A 280 2.88 11.35 -12.60
N LYS A 281 3.43 10.44 -11.79
CA LYS A 281 4.58 9.60 -12.21
C LYS A 281 4.32 8.11 -12.13
N TRP A 282 3.63 7.63 -11.10
CA TRP A 282 3.53 6.18 -10.88
C TRP A 282 2.69 5.46 -11.93
N GLY A 283 1.56 6.06 -12.31
CA GLY A 283 0.71 5.58 -13.39
C GLY A 283 -0.32 6.62 -13.79
N ARG A 284 -0.80 6.54 -15.02
CA ARG A 284 -1.73 7.50 -15.61
C ARG A 284 -2.57 6.87 -16.72
N LEU A 285 -3.75 7.45 -16.95
CA LEU A 285 -4.62 7.05 -18.05
C LEU A 285 -4.46 8.02 -19.24
N CYS A 286 -3.98 7.49 -20.37
CA CYS A 286 -3.60 8.25 -21.56
C CYS A 286 -4.47 7.91 -22.77
N ILE A 287 -4.73 8.86 -23.65
CA ILE A 287 -5.41 8.59 -24.91
C ILE A 287 -4.46 7.80 -25.81
N LEU A 288 -4.93 6.68 -26.35
CA LEU A 288 -4.17 5.84 -27.29
C LEU A 288 -3.73 6.66 -28.51
N GLN A 289 -2.48 6.49 -28.92
CA GLN A 289 -1.88 7.11 -30.10
C GLN A 289 -1.09 6.07 -30.91
N GLU A 290 -0.77 6.38 -32.16
CA GLU A 290 0.10 5.54 -33.00
C GLU A 290 1.56 5.52 -32.51
N ASP A 291 2.00 6.53 -31.75
CA ASP A 291 3.36 6.60 -31.19
C ASP A 291 3.61 5.40 -30.26
N THR A 292 4.67 4.63 -30.51
CA THR A 292 5.05 3.50 -29.64
C THR A 292 5.58 3.97 -28.29
N ASN A 293 5.99 5.23 -28.17
CA ASN A 293 6.44 5.82 -26.92
C ASN A 293 5.26 6.36 -26.09
N GLN A 294 4.69 5.48 -25.26
CA GLN A 294 3.59 5.77 -24.34
C GLN A 294 3.85 6.93 -23.36
N SER A 295 5.11 7.30 -23.12
CA SER A 295 5.44 8.46 -22.27
C SER A 295 5.02 9.80 -22.87
N ARG A 296 4.72 9.85 -24.18
CA ARG A 296 4.27 11.06 -24.90
C ARG A 296 2.76 11.12 -25.13
N TRP A 297 2.04 10.05 -24.77
CA TRP A 297 0.61 10.01 -25.00
C TRP A 297 -0.09 11.08 -24.14
N PRO A 298 -1.05 11.84 -24.72
CA PRO A 298 -1.78 12.85 -23.96
C PRO A 298 -2.67 12.19 -22.91
N LEU A 299 -2.97 12.91 -21.83
CA LEU A 299 -3.83 12.41 -20.77
C LEU A 299 -5.29 12.35 -21.24
N THR A 300 -6.04 11.39 -20.70
CA THR A 300 -7.50 11.42 -20.78
C THR A 300 -8.06 12.62 -19.98
N PRO A 301 -9.25 13.16 -20.32
CA PRO A 301 -9.86 14.24 -19.55
C PRO A 301 -10.05 13.90 -18.06
N LEU A 302 -10.42 12.65 -17.76
CA LEU A 302 -10.53 12.16 -16.38
C LEU A 302 -9.21 12.30 -15.63
N TRP A 303 -8.09 11.85 -16.21
CA TRP A 303 -6.80 11.89 -15.54
C TRP A 303 -6.23 13.32 -15.45
N ALA A 304 -6.46 14.14 -16.48
CA ALA A 304 -6.09 15.55 -16.45
C ALA A 304 -6.81 16.30 -15.30
N GLY A 305 -8.11 16.05 -15.12
CA GLY A 305 -8.88 16.61 -14.00
C GLY A 305 -8.39 16.12 -12.63
N LEU A 306 -7.99 14.84 -12.51
CA LEU A 306 -7.35 14.34 -11.27
C LEU A 306 -6.01 15.04 -10.99
N GLN A 307 -5.18 15.27 -12.01
CA GLN A 307 -3.92 16.00 -11.84
C GLN A 307 -4.14 17.44 -11.41
N GLU A 308 -5.09 18.14 -12.01
CA GLU A 308 -5.44 19.53 -11.65
C GLU A 308 -5.97 19.62 -10.22
N LEU A 309 -6.86 18.70 -9.84
CA LEU A 309 -7.39 18.60 -8.49
C LEU A 309 -6.27 18.39 -7.45
N VAL A 310 -5.34 17.48 -7.75
CA VAL A 310 -4.18 17.23 -6.87
C VAL A 310 -3.29 18.47 -6.79
N ALA A 311 -2.98 19.12 -7.91
CA ALA A 311 -2.16 20.32 -7.93
C ALA A 311 -2.75 21.45 -7.06
N GLY A 312 -4.08 21.62 -7.06
CA GLY A 312 -4.77 22.59 -6.21
C GLY A 312 -4.80 22.22 -4.72
N TRP A 313 -4.59 20.95 -4.37
CA TRP A 313 -4.59 20.46 -2.99
C TRP A 313 -3.18 20.42 -2.38
N THR A 314 -2.16 20.10 -3.18
CA THR A 314 -0.79 19.96 -2.71
C THR A 314 -0.10 21.30 -2.50
N ILE A 315 0.81 21.36 -1.53
CA ILE A 315 1.59 22.59 -1.22
C ILE A 315 2.94 22.67 -1.96
N THR A 316 3.21 21.71 -2.85
CA THR A 316 4.47 21.61 -3.61
C THR A 316 4.22 20.78 -4.86
N ASP A 317 4.99 21.03 -5.92
CA ASP A 317 5.01 20.21 -7.15
C ASP A 317 6.10 19.13 -7.13
N GLU A 318 6.90 19.08 -6.06
CA GLU A 318 7.94 18.06 -5.88
C GLU A 318 7.31 16.66 -5.87
N LEU A 319 8.06 15.67 -6.37
CA LEU A 319 7.67 14.26 -6.31
C LEU A 319 8.41 13.56 -5.16
N ALA A 320 7.75 12.58 -4.55
CA ALA A 320 8.44 11.63 -3.69
C ALA A 320 9.42 10.80 -4.53
N SER A 321 10.59 10.52 -3.97
CA SER A 321 11.62 9.69 -4.58
C SER A 321 11.80 8.41 -3.77
N ARG A 322 12.11 7.33 -4.48
CA ARG A 322 12.51 6.06 -3.85
C ARG A 322 14.03 6.02 -3.79
N GLU A 323 14.56 5.63 -2.65
CA GLU A 323 15.98 5.29 -2.47
C GLU A 323 16.18 3.90 -3.06
N TYR A 324 16.86 3.86 -4.21
CA TYR A 324 17.32 2.60 -4.78
C TYR A 324 18.71 2.34 -4.24
N ASP A 325 18.79 1.34 -3.37
CA ASP A 325 20.07 0.81 -2.93
C ASP A 325 20.57 -0.17 -3.99
N TYR A 326 21.26 0.37 -5.00
CA TYR A 326 21.77 -0.40 -6.12
C TYR A 326 23.14 -0.98 -5.76
N HIS A 327 23.12 -2.20 -5.21
CA HIS A 327 24.33 -3.00 -5.07
C HIS A 327 24.54 -3.82 -6.33
N THR A 328 25.64 -3.58 -7.05
CA THR A 328 26.12 -4.51 -8.08
C THR A 328 26.70 -5.74 -7.39
N ASP A 329 25.84 -6.65 -6.95
CA ASP A 329 26.30 -7.95 -6.49
C ASP A 329 26.27 -8.98 -7.63
N LEU A 330 27.26 -9.86 -7.62
CA LEU A 330 27.23 -11.11 -8.38
C LEU A 330 26.73 -12.20 -7.43
N SER A 331 25.53 -12.01 -6.86
CA SER A 331 24.97 -12.97 -5.93
C SER A 331 24.83 -14.36 -6.55
N GLN A 332 24.85 -15.38 -5.69
CA GLN A 332 24.68 -16.76 -6.12
C GLN A 332 23.41 -16.99 -6.98
N PRO A 333 22.24 -16.37 -6.69
CA PRO A 333 21.06 -16.49 -7.56
C PRO A 333 21.28 -15.88 -8.95
N TYR A 334 22.00 -14.77 -9.06
CA TYR A 334 22.35 -14.17 -10.36
C TYR A 334 23.28 -15.10 -11.15
N LEU A 335 24.33 -15.62 -10.51
CA LEU A 335 25.26 -16.56 -11.15
C LEU A 335 24.55 -17.84 -11.59
N ASN A 336 23.66 -18.40 -10.77
CA ASN A 336 22.85 -19.56 -11.13
C ASN A 336 21.93 -19.27 -12.33
N SER A 337 21.35 -18.06 -12.40
CA SER A 337 20.52 -17.65 -13.53
C SER A 337 21.34 -17.52 -14.81
N LEU A 338 22.55 -16.93 -14.73
CA LEU A 338 23.47 -16.82 -15.85
C LEU A 338 23.85 -18.19 -16.42
N VAL A 339 24.22 -19.13 -15.54
CA VAL A 339 24.52 -20.52 -15.93
C VAL A 339 23.30 -21.16 -16.61
N GLY A 340 22.11 -20.98 -16.05
CA GLY A 340 20.86 -21.49 -16.64
C GLY A 340 20.57 -20.90 -18.03
N TRP A 341 20.82 -19.61 -18.24
CA TRP A 341 20.65 -18.97 -19.55
C TRP A 341 21.64 -19.49 -20.59
N VAL A 342 22.91 -19.64 -20.22
CA VAL A 342 23.95 -20.17 -21.12
C VAL A 342 23.63 -21.61 -21.51
N ALA A 343 23.34 -22.48 -20.52
CA ALA A 343 22.97 -23.87 -20.78
C ALA A 343 21.69 -23.97 -21.64
N GLY A 344 20.67 -23.15 -21.33
CA GLY A 344 19.45 -23.08 -22.13
C GLY A 344 19.67 -22.64 -23.57
N ALA A 345 20.61 -21.71 -23.81
CA ALA A 345 20.99 -21.29 -25.15
C ALA A 345 21.72 -22.42 -25.90
N MET A 346 22.67 -23.10 -25.26
CA MET A 346 23.39 -24.26 -25.84
C MET A 346 22.43 -25.36 -26.30
N VAL A 347 21.44 -25.71 -25.49
CA VAL A 347 20.43 -26.71 -25.89
C VAL A 347 19.58 -26.23 -27.05
N ARG A 348 19.09 -24.98 -27.02
CA ARG A 348 18.19 -24.46 -28.06
C ARG A 348 18.88 -24.28 -29.40
N VAL A 349 20.14 -23.84 -29.40
CA VAL A 349 20.93 -23.71 -30.63
C VAL A 349 21.15 -25.10 -31.22
N GLY A 350 21.62 -26.07 -30.43
CA GLY A 350 21.80 -27.45 -30.91
C GLY A 350 20.52 -28.05 -31.51
N LEU A 351 19.38 -27.88 -30.83
CA LEU A 351 18.09 -28.31 -31.37
C LEU A 351 17.69 -27.58 -32.66
N SER A 352 18.06 -26.31 -32.83
CA SER A 352 17.76 -25.53 -34.03
C SER A 352 18.68 -25.85 -35.22
N THR A 353 19.83 -26.46 -34.95
CA THR A 353 20.82 -26.88 -35.94
C THR A 353 20.85 -28.40 -36.13
N ASP A 354 19.80 -29.11 -35.67
CA ASP A 354 19.63 -30.56 -35.75
C ASP A 354 20.78 -31.38 -35.11
N GLU A 355 21.44 -30.83 -34.09
CA GLU A 355 22.48 -31.53 -33.33
C GLU A 355 21.86 -32.51 -32.32
N SER A 356 22.53 -33.67 -32.16
CA SER A 356 22.06 -34.72 -31.23
C SER A 356 22.40 -34.43 -29.76
N GLU A 357 23.26 -33.45 -29.50
CA GLU A 357 23.72 -33.04 -28.17
C GLU A 357 23.72 -31.51 -28.04
N PRO A 358 23.75 -30.96 -26.80
CA PRO A 358 23.89 -29.51 -26.60
C PRO A 358 25.20 -29.00 -27.22
N VAL A 359 25.13 -27.91 -27.98
CA VAL A 359 26.31 -27.30 -28.60
C VAL A 359 27.17 -26.58 -27.55
N THR A 360 28.43 -26.34 -27.89
CA THR A 360 29.36 -25.54 -27.08
C THR A 360 28.94 -24.06 -27.01
N ILE A 361 29.47 -23.34 -26.02
CA ILE A 361 29.25 -21.89 -25.95
C ILE A 361 29.81 -21.13 -27.17
N GLY A 362 30.88 -21.66 -27.79
CA GLY A 362 31.45 -21.08 -29.01
C GLY A 362 30.45 -21.13 -30.16
N GLU A 363 29.82 -22.29 -30.36
CA GLU A 363 28.78 -22.47 -31.39
C GLU A 363 27.54 -21.61 -31.12
N VAL A 364 27.20 -21.34 -29.84
CA VAL A 364 26.16 -20.35 -29.50
C VAL A 364 26.57 -18.94 -29.99
N PHE A 365 27.83 -18.54 -29.82
CA PHE A 365 28.31 -17.25 -30.33
C PHE A 365 28.31 -17.21 -31.86
N ASP A 366 28.74 -18.27 -32.53
CA ASP A 366 28.71 -18.36 -33.99
C ASP A 366 27.28 -18.26 -34.52
N PHE A 367 26.34 -18.95 -33.86
CA PHE A 367 24.92 -18.83 -34.17
C PHE A 367 24.42 -17.40 -33.97
N LEU A 368 24.73 -16.74 -32.85
CA LEU A 368 24.38 -15.33 -32.63
C LEU A 368 24.97 -14.40 -33.70
N PHE A 369 26.21 -14.63 -34.12
CA PHE A 369 26.86 -13.86 -35.19
C PHE A 369 26.15 -14.05 -36.53
N SER A 370 25.71 -15.28 -36.85
CA SER A 370 24.91 -15.54 -38.04
C SER A 370 23.58 -14.78 -38.05
N GLN A 371 23.05 -14.43 -36.87
CA GLN A 371 21.84 -13.62 -36.67
C GLN A 371 22.12 -12.11 -36.57
N GLY A 372 23.36 -11.66 -36.79
CA GLY A 372 23.76 -10.26 -36.68
C GLY A 372 23.88 -9.74 -35.24
N LEU A 373 23.94 -10.64 -34.24
CA LEU A 373 24.13 -10.31 -32.83
C LEU A 373 25.61 -10.50 -32.44
N ASP A 374 26.47 -9.68 -33.03
CA ASP A 374 27.91 -9.75 -32.83
C ASP A 374 28.41 -9.20 -31.48
N LEU A 375 29.72 -9.36 -31.22
CA LEU A 375 30.36 -8.80 -30.03
C LEU A 375 30.21 -7.28 -29.93
N SER A 376 30.11 -6.58 -31.07
CA SER A 376 29.91 -5.13 -31.09
C SER A 376 28.53 -4.77 -30.55
N GLU A 377 27.47 -5.46 -30.97
CA GLU A 377 26.11 -5.24 -30.45
C GLU A 377 26.00 -5.64 -28.96
N ILE A 378 26.64 -6.74 -28.54
CA ILE A 378 26.72 -7.12 -27.12
C ILE A 378 27.42 -6.02 -26.31
N THR A 379 28.57 -5.54 -26.77
CA THR A 379 29.35 -4.48 -26.10
C THR A 379 28.56 -3.18 -26.02
N LYS A 380 27.84 -2.82 -27.10
CA LYS A 380 26.96 -1.64 -27.14
C LYS A 380 25.82 -1.74 -26.13
N ARG A 381 25.19 -2.92 -26.01
CA ARG A 381 24.16 -3.17 -24.98
C ARG A 381 24.75 -3.12 -23.57
N ALA A 382 25.92 -3.70 -23.37
CA ALA A 382 26.64 -3.66 -22.09
C ALA A 382 26.98 -2.21 -21.69
N GLY A 383 27.49 -1.38 -22.62
CA GLY A 383 27.78 0.03 -22.36
C GLY A 383 26.55 0.85 -22.00
N LYS A 384 25.40 0.60 -22.66
CA LYS A 384 24.12 1.22 -22.29
C LYS A 384 23.70 0.84 -20.86
N LYS A 385 23.81 -0.45 -20.50
CA LYS A 385 23.51 -0.93 -19.15
C LYS A 385 24.48 -0.37 -18.11
N TRP A 386 25.78 -0.35 -18.42
CA TRP A 386 26.83 0.22 -17.57
C TRP A 386 26.54 1.67 -17.23
N LYS A 387 26.18 2.51 -18.21
CA LYS A 387 25.85 3.92 -17.98
C LYS A 387 24.71 4.11 -16.98
N VAL A 388 23.70 3.23 -17.00
CA VAL A 388 22.61 3.27 -16.03
C VAL A 388 23.07 2.76 -14.66
N ALA A 389 23.77 1.62 -14.65
CA ALA A 389 24.27 1.00 -13.43
C ALA A 389 25.27 1.88 -12.67
N SER A 390 26.18 2.57 -13.37
CA SER A 390 27.18 3.45 -12.76
C SER A 390 26.53 4.65 -12.09
N VAL A 391 25.52 5.24 -12.71
CA VAL A 391 24.73 6.34 -12.11
C VAL A 391 23.99 5.86 -10.86
N LEU A 392 23.39 4.66 -10.91
CA LEU A 392 22.70 4.08 -9.76
C LEU A 392 23.65 3.70 -8.61
N ALA A 393 24.88 3.30 -8.92
CA ALA A 393 25.92 2.96 -7.96
C ALA A 393 26.64 4.19 -7.35
N GLY A 394 26.18 5.42 -7.66
CA GLY A 394 26.80 6.65 -7.16
C GLY A 394 28.08 7.08 -7.89
N GLY A 395 28.37 6.51 -9.06
CA GLY A 395 29.45 6.97 -9.93
C GLY A 395 29.06 8.26 -10.66
N HIS A 396 29.90 9.28 -10.54
CA HIS A 396 29.79 10.56 -11.25
C HIS A 396 29.89 10.42 -12.77
#